data_AF-A0A6A4M428-F1
#
_entry.id   AF-A0A6A4M428-F1
#
_cell.length_a   1.000
_cell.length_b   1.000
_cell.length_c   1.000
_cell.angle_alpha   90.00
_cell.angle_beta   90.00
_cell.angle_gamma   90.00
#
_symmetry.space_group_name_H-M   'P 1'
#
loop_
_entity.id
_entity.type
_entity.pdbx_description
1 polymer ?
#
loop_
_entity_poly.entity_id
_entity_poly.type
_entity_poly.pdbx_seq_one_letter_code
_entity_poly.pdbx_strand_id
1 'polypeptide(L)'
;MTDSSRIITSIFADNPIGKLPDHLLIEIFIRVPMLEWVQLSCVKKQWANLFREECLWNAALLRNFPFAGHAKRWPGPIPRGLSKRRYTALYISKHIFSLDTAWDENHEIVGHIYLFLKEQLEISTMPTPAGILHGTI
;
A
#
# COMPACT_ATOMS: atom_id res chain seq x y z
N MET A 1 2.31 -9.38 -46.24
CA MET A 1 2.25 -9.78 -44.81
C MET A 1 2.97 -8.73 -43.94
N THR A 2 2.56 -7.46 -43.97
CA THR A 2 3.32 -6.33 -43.35
C THR A 2 2.47 -5.37 -42.53
N ASP A 3 1.15 -5.62 -42.41
CA ASP A 3 0.22 -4.66 -41.82
C ASP A 3 0.03 -4.83 -40.29
N SER A 4 0.06 -6.08 -39.79
CA SER A 4 -0.11 -6.36 -38.35
C SER A 4 0.98 -5.74 -37.48
N SER A 5 2.22 -5.63 -37.98
CA SER A 5 3.32 -5.05 -37.19
C SER A 5 3.12 -3.55 -36.98
N ARG A 6 2.62 -2.81 -37.99
CA ARG A 6 2.31 -1.38 -37.88
C ARG A 6 1.13 -1.11 -36.94
N ILE A 7 0.11 -1.97 -36.98
CA ILE A 7 -1.06 -1.88 -36.10
C ILE A 7 -0.64 -2.11 -34.63
N ILE A 8 0.20 -3.11 -34.36
CA ILE A 8 0.70 -3.36 -32.99
C ILE A 8 1.52 -2.16 -32.51
N THR A 9 2.43 -1.60 -33.32
CA THR A 9 3.22 -0.42 -32.94
C THR A 9 2.34 0.82 -32.71
N SER A 10 1.27 1.00 -33.48
CA SER A 10 0.28 2.07 -33.30
C SER A 10 -0.53 1.91 -32.02
N ILE A 11 -0.94 0.69 -31.66
CA ILE A 11 -1.68 0.39 -30.43
C ILE A 11 -0.80 0.59 -29.18
N PHE A 12 0.49 0.29 -29.28
CA PHE A 12 1.46 0.58 -28.20
C PHE A 12 1.76 2.08 -28.05
N ALA A 13 1.70 2.86 -29.14
CA ALA A 13 1.80 4.32 -29.07
C ALA A 13 0.57 4.94 -28.37
N ASP A 14 -0.60 4.35 -28.58
CA ASP A 14 -1.85 4.70 -27.92
C ASP A 14 -2.02 3.98 -26.58
N ASN A 15 -1.23 4.34 -25.57
CA ASN A 15 -1.21 3.73 -24.23
C ASN A 15 -2.65 3.54 -23.64
N PRO A 16 -3.31 2.39 -23.86
CA PRO A 16 -4.77 2.31 -23.80
C PRO A 16 -5.24 2.21 -22.35
N ILE A 17 -4.44 1.54 -21.51
CA ILE A 17 -4.61 1.49 -20.06
C ILE A 17 -4.45 2.88 -19.46
N GLY A 18 -3.53 3.69 -19.99
CA GLY A 18 -3.30 5.05 -19.52
C GLY A 18 -4.44 6.04 -19.77
N LYS A 19 -5.45 5.67 -20.59
CA LYS A 19 -6.64 6.46 -20.91
C LYS A 19 -7.86 6.05 -20.07
N LEU A 20 -7.76 4.99 -19.24
CA LEU A 20 -8.86 4.54 -18.40
C LEU A 20 -9.16 5.54 -17.26
N PRO A 21 -10.43 5.71 -16.87
CA PRO A 21 -10.81 6.40 -15.65
C PRO A 21 -10.17 5.79 -14.40
N ASP A 22 -9.87 6.64 -13.41
CA ASP A 22 -9.17 6.24 -12.19
C ASP A 22 -9.86 5.13 -11.40
N HIS A 23 -11.20 5.12 -11.34
CA HIS A 23 -11.93 4.05 -10.65
C HIS A 23 -11.74 2.67 -11.30
N LEU A 24 -11.58 2.60 -12.63
CA LEU A 24 -11.28 1.34 -13.33
C LEU A 24 -9.83 0.92 -13.09
N LEU A 25 -8.90 1.89 -13.10
CA LEU A 25 -7.50 1.62 -12.76
C LEU A 25 -7.35 1.08 -11.35
N ILE A 26 -8.06 1.67 -10.38
CA ILE A 26 -8.10 1.19 -8.99
C ILE A 26 -8.62 -0.25 -8.94
N GLU A 27 -9.76 -0.54 -9.58
CA GLU A 27 -10.34 -1.89 -9.59
C GLU A 27 -9.39 -2.94 -10.21
N ILE A 28 -8.65 -2.56 -11.25
CA ILE A 28 -7.61 -3.41 -11.84
C ILE A 28 -6.46 -3.61 -10.85
N PHE A 29 -5.93 -2.53 -10.27
CA PHE A 29 -4.77 -2.60 -9.37
C PHE A 29 -5.04 -3.39 -8.10
N ILE A 30 -6.23 -3.26 -7.50
CA ILE A 30 -6.55 -4.00 -6.26
C ILE A 30 -6.71 -5.52 -6.50
N ARG A 31 -6.77 -5.98 -7.75
CA ARG A 31 -6.78 -7.40 -8.13
C ARG A 31 -5.39 -7.97 -8.36
N VAL A 32 -4.38 -7.11 -8.55
CA VAL A 32 -2.98 -7.52 -8.68
C VAL A 32 -2.41 -7.84 -7.28
N PRO A 33 -1.54 -8.86 -7.14
CA PRO A 33 -0.88 -9.14 -5.87
C PRO A 33 -0.17 -7.91 -5.28
N MET A 34 -0.30 -7.68 -3.97
CA MET A 34 0.26 -6.50 -3.27
C MET A 34 1.77 -6.33 -3.51
N LEU A 35 2.50 -7.45 -3.67
CA LEU A 35 3.95 -7.46 -3.91
C LEU A 35 4.35 -6.68 -5.17
N GLU A 36 3.46 -6.62 -6.17
CA GLU A 36 3.71 -5.94 -7.45
C GLU A 36 3.30 -4.46 -7.41
N TRP A 37 2.64 -3.99 -6.34
CA TRP A 37 2.09 -2.63 -6.29
C TRP A 37 3.16 -1.55 -6.30
N VAL A 38 4.34 -1.83 -5.71
CA VAL A 38 5.49 -0.92 -5.77
C VAL A 38 5.91 -0.74 -7.22
N GLN A 39 6.02 -1.83 -7.99
CA GLN A 39 6.40 -1.80 -9.40
C GLN A 39 5.35 -1.09 -10.24
N LEU A 40 4.06 -1.38 -10.04
CA LEU A 40 2.95 -0.69 -10.69
C LEU A 40 2.99 0.82 -10.43
N SER A 41 3.25 1.23 -9.19
CA SER A 41 3.31 2.65 -8.84
C SER A 41 4.41 3.41 -9.59
N CYS A 42 5.47 2.72 -10.06
CA CYS A 42 6.58 3.31 -10.79
C CYS A 42 6.33 3.45 -12.31
N VAL A 43 5.30 2.82 -12.87
CA VAL A 43 5.08 2.78 -14.34
C VAL A 43 4.67 4.14 -14.91
N LYS A 44 3.83 4.90 -14.20
CA LYS A 44 3.32 6.20 -14.66
C LYS A 44 3.03 7.10 -13.46
N LYS A 45 3.27 8.40 -13.62
CA LYS A 45 2.97 9.42 -12.58
C LYS A 45 1.51 9.36 -12.09
N GLN A 46 0.56 9.15 -13.00
CA GLN A 46 -0.86 9.00 -12.64
C GLN A 46 -1.06 7.82 -11.70
N TRP A 47 -0.42 6.67 -11.95
CA TRP A 47 -0.57 5.48 -11.12
C TRP A 47 0.09 5.69 -9.76
N ALA A 48 1.28 6.30 -9.73
CA ALA A 48 1.93 6.72 -8.49
C ALA A 48 1.01 7.59 -7.62
N ASN A 49 0.25 8.50 -8.23
CA ASN A 49 -0.71 9.35 -7.53
C ASN A 49 -1.85 8.51 -6.94
N LEU A 50 -2.43 7.57 -7.70
CA LEU A 50 -3.48 6.67 -7.20
C LEU A 50 -3.02 5.87 -5.97
N PHE A 51 -1.78 5.38 -5.94
CA PHE A 51 -1.23 4.66 -4.78
C PHE A 51 -0.96 5.55 -3.55
N ARG A 52 -1.02 6.88 -3.70
CA ARG A 52 -0.97 7.84 -2.58
C ARG A 52 -2.35 8.19 -2.05
N GLU A 53 -3.40 7.92 -2.82
CA GLU A 53 -4.77 8.29 -2.46
C GLU A 53 -5.45 7.26 -1.56
N GLU A 54 -6.30 7.77 -0.67
CA GLU A 54 -7.04 6.96 0.30
C GLU A 54 -8.08 6.04 -0.36
N CYS A 55 -8.62 6.44 -1.51
CA CYS A 55 -9.65 5.70 -2.24
C CYS A 55 -9.17 4.29 -2.64
N LEU A 56 -7.94 4.17 -3.14
CA LEU A 56 -7.34 2.90 -3.55
C LEU A 56 -7.15 1.97 -2.34
N TRP A 57 -6.60 2.49 -1.24
CA TRP A 57 -6.34 1.70 -0.05
C TRP A 57 -7.63 1.29 0.66
N ASN A 58 -8.66 2.14 0.68
CA ASN A 58 -9.96 1.80 1.22
C ASN A 58 -10.67 0.73 0.37
N ALA A 59 -10.62 0.85 -0.96
CA ALA A 59 -11.16 -0.17 -1.87
C ALA A 59 -10.47 -1.52 -1.67
N ALA A 60 -9.14 -1.52 -1.55
CA ALA A 60 -8.36 -2.72 -1.25
C ALA A 60 -8.72 -3.34 0.11
N LEU A 61 -8.90 -2.50 1.14
CA LEU A 61 -9.31 -2.90 2.48
C LEU A 61 -10.67 -3.60 2.45
N LEU A 62 -11.68 -2.97 1.86
CA LEU A 62 -13.04 -3.53 1.79
C LEU A 62 -13.10 -4.82 0.98
N ARG A 63 -12.28 -4.93 -0.08
CA ARG A 63 -12.21 -6.13 -0.91
C ARG A 63 -11.56 -7.31 -0.18
N ASN A 64 -10.40 -7.09 0.44
CA ASN A 64 -9.59 -8.18 1.00
C ASN A 64 -9.94 -8.48 2.47
N PHE A 65 -10.55 -7.51 3.15
CA PHE A 65 -10.88 -7.54 4.58
C PHE A 65 -12.28 -6.95 4.82
N PRO A 66 -13.36 -7.55 4.29
CA PRO A 66 -14.71 -6.98 4.37
C PRO A 66 -15.21 -6.78 5.82
N PHE A 67 -14.75 -7.61 6.76
CA PHE A 67 -15.08 -7.49 8.18
C PHE A 67 -14.32 -6.36 8.91
N ALA A 68 -13.25 -5.82 8.32
CA ALA A 68 -12.55 -4.67 8.88
C ALA A 68 -13.47 -3.43 8.92
N GLY A 69 -14.48 -3.33 8.04
CA GLY A 69 -15.47 -2.25 8.12
C GLY A 69 -16.36 -2.30 9.36
N HIS A 70 -16.51 -3.48 9.98
CA HIS A 70 -17.45 -3.74 11.08
C HIS A 70 -16.79 -3.80 12.46
N ALA A 71 -15.50 -4.15 12.53
CA ALA A 71 -14.75 -4.21 13.78
C ALA A 71 -14.59 -2.80 14.39
N LYS A 72 -14.64 -2.71 15.73
CA LYS A 72 -14.36 -1.45 16.41
C LYS A 72 -12.96 -0.98 16.02
N ARG A 73 -12.91 0.25 15.50
CA ARG A 73 -11.68 0.85 15.00
C ARG A 73 -10.68 0.96 16.16
N TRP A 74 -9.46 0.43 15.96
CA TRP A 74 -8.40 0.46 16.96
C TRP A 74 -8.24 1.86 17.60
N PRO A 75 -8.35 1.99 18.93
CA PRO A 75 -8.30 3.27 19.64
C PRO A 75 -6.87 3.72 20.00
N GLY A 76 -5.84 2.95 19.63
CA GLY A 76 -4.48 3.19 20.13
C GLY A 76 -3.78 4.42 19.53
N PRO A 77 -2.61 4.78 20.09
CA PRO A 77 -1.95 6.08 19.94
C PRO A 77 -1.32 6.35 18.56
N ILE A 78 -1.48 5.43 17.60
CA ILE A 78 -0.78 5.48 16.32
C ILE A 78 -1.50 6.49 15.39
N PRO A 79 -0.80 7.53 14.91
CA PRO A 79 -1.44 8.64 14.20
C PRO A 79 -2.11 8.18 12.90
N ARG A 80 -3.27 8.77 12.64
CA ARG A 80 -4.20 8.47 11.56
C ARG A 80 -3.50 8.44 10.19
N GLY A 81 -3.49 7.25 9.57
CA GLY A 81 -3.18 6.98 8.16
C GLY A 81 -4.27 6.12 7.52
N LEU A 82 -5.49 6.65 7.61
CA LEU A 82 -6.82 6.29 7.12
C LEU A 82 -7.11 4.83 6.64
N SER A 83 -6.59 4.32 5.52
CA SER A 83 -6.80 2.91 5.10
C SER A 83 -5.52 2.17 4.74
N LYS A 84 -4.49 2.88 4.27
CA LYS A 84 -3.21 2.26 3.88
C LYS A 84 -2.54 1.52 5.02
N ARG A 85 -2.41 2.18 6.18
CA ARG A 85 -1.76 1.58 7.34
C ARG A 85 -2.55 0.38 7.84
N ARG A 86 -3.87 0.50 7.88
CA ARG A 86 -4.79 -0.57 8.30
C ARG A 86 -4.72 -1.78 7.38
N TYR A 87 -4.76 -1.55 6.07
CA TYR A 87 -4.57 -2.58 5.07
C TYR A 87 -3.24 -3.31 5.27
N THR A 88 -2.16 -2.55 5.43
CA THR A 88 -0.82 -3.10 5.64
C THR A 88 -0.75 -3.93 6.92
N ALA A 89 -1.32 -3.46 8.03
CA ALA A 89 -1.38 -4.21 9.28
C ALA A 89 -2.10 -5.54 9.12
N LEU A 90 -3.30 -5.53 8.53
CA LEU A 90 -4.09 -6.74 8.29
C LEU A 90 -3.41 -7.71 7.32
N TYR A 91 -2.76 -7.18 6.27
CA TYR A 91 -1.98 -7.98 5.33
C TYR A 91 -0.83 -8.70 6.04
N ILE A 92 -0.07 -7.98 6.87
CA ILE A 92 1.02 -8.56 7.66
C ILE A 92 0.51 -9.62 8.62
N SER A 93 -0.57 -9.35 9.35
CA SER A 93 -1.17 -10.32 10.28
C SER A 93 -1.56 -11.62 9.58
N LYS A 94 -2.17 -11.52 8.40
CA LYS A 94 -2.56 -12.68 7.60
C LYS A 94 -1.35 -13.45 7.05
N HIS A 95 -0.36 -12.75 6.50
CA HIS A 95 0.70 -13.38 5.71
C HIS A 95 1.96 -13.74 6.49
N ILE A 96 2.27 -13.04 7.59
CA ILE A 96 3.45 -13.31 8.42
C ILE A 96 3.09 -14.25 9.56
N PHE A 97 1.97 -13.99 10.24
CA PHE A 97 1.60 -14.74 11.44
C PHE A 97 0.64 -15.91 11.16
N SER A 98 0.16 -16.04 9.90
CA SER A 98 -0.76 -17.11 9.48
C SER A 98 -2.00 -17.24 10.37
N LEU A 99 -2.49 -16.13 10.96
CA LEU A 99 -3.70 -16.17 11.77
C LEU A 99 -4.90 -16.47 10.86
N ASP A 100 -5.54 -17.60 11.13
CA ASP A 100 -6.60 -18.18 10.31
C ASP A 100 -7.88 -17.34 10.33
N THR A 101 -8.77 -17.58 9.37
CA THR A 101 -9.94 -16.77 8.95
C THR A 101 -11.02 -16.44 9.99
N ALA A 102 -10.87 -16.84 11.26
CA ALA A 102 -11.70 -16.34 12.36
C ALA A 102 -11.21 -14.95 12.75
N TRP A 103 -11.68 -13.93 12.03
CA TRP A 103 -11.32 -12.53 12.20
C TRP A 103 -11.64 -12.03 13.61
N ASP A 104 -10.64 -12.09 14.49
CA ASP A 104 -10.68 -11.44 15.80
C ASP A 104 -10.03 -10.06 15.71
N GLU A 105 -10.53 -9.09 16.49
CA GLU A 105 -9.96 -7.74 16.62
C GLU A 105 -8.45 -7.79 16.96
N ASN A 106 -8.02 -8.89 17.60
CA ASN A 106 -6.64 -9.24 17.90
C ASN A 106 -5.72 -9.29 16.67
N HIS A 107 -6.22 -9.64 15.48
CA HIS A 107 -5.38 -9.74 14.28
C HIS A 107 -4.89 -8.37 13.83
N GLU A 108 -5.74 -7.35 13.88
CA GLU A 108 -5.36 -5.99 13.48
C GLU A 108 -4.27 -5.44 14.42
N ILE A 109 -4.40 -5.73 15.72
CA ILE A 109 -3.48 -5.27 16.76
C ILE A 109 -2.06 -5.79 16.52
N VAL A 110 -1.90 -7.09 16.25
CA VAL A 110 -0.59 -7.70 16.00
C VAL A 110 0.11 -7.03 14.81
N GLY A 111 -0.63 -6.73 13.75
CA GLY A 111 -0.10 -6.04 12.57
C GLY A 111 0.34 -4.62 12.87
N HIS A 112 -0.43 -3.88 13.68
CA HIS A 112 -0.05 -2.54 14.11
C HIS A 112 1.17 -2.54 15.03
N ILE A 113 1.28 -3.53 15.93
CA ILE A 113 2.46 -3.71 16.80
C ILE A 113 3.70 -3.97 15.95
N TYR A 114 3.60 -4.88 14.98
CA TYR A 114 4.70 -5.16 14.05
C TYR A 114 5.16 -3.89 13.32
N LEU A 115 4.22 -3.13 12.75
CA LEU A 115 4.54 -1.89 12.03
C LEU A 115 5.21 -0.86 12.95
N PHE A 116 4.70 -0.70 14.17
CA PHE A 116 5.29 0.20 15.15
C PHE A 116 6.73 -0.20 15.50
N LEU A 117 6.97 -1.48 15.82
CA LEU A 117 8.31 -1.97 16.14
C LEU A 117 9.27 -1.83 14.96
N LYS A 118 8.80 -2.08 13.73
CA LYS A 118 9.59 -1.85 12.50
C LYS A 118 10.02 -0.39 12.37
N GLU A 119 9.10 0.55 12.58
CA GLU A 119 9.39 1.99 12.54
C GLU A 119 10.41 2.39 13.61
N GLN A 120 10.27 1.88 14.84
CA GLN A 120 11.23 2.15 15.92
C GLN A 120 12.63 1.60 15.60
N LEU A 121 12.71 0.40 15.01
CA LEU A 121 13.98 -0.19 14.59
C LEU A 121 14.65 0.65 13.49
N GLU A 122 13.89 1.06 12.47
CA GLU A 122 14.40 1.92 11.38
C GLU A 122 14.98 3.24 11.93
N ILE A 123 14.29 3.88 12.88
CA ILE A 123 14.75 5.10 13.56
C ILE A 123 16.01 4.83 14.39
N SER A 124 16.07 3.71 15.11
CA SER A 124 17.23 3.34 15.93
C SER A 124 18.47 3.00 15.10
N THR A 125 18.30 2.49 13.88
CA THR A 125 19.42 2.18 12.97
C THR A 125 19.88 3.35 12.11
N MET A 126 19.14 4.47 12.09
CA MET A 126 19.63 5.69 11.45
C MET A 126 20.87 6.17 12.23
N PRO A 127 22.00 6.49 11.55
CA PRO A 127 23.12 7.10 12.23
C PRO A 127 22.62 8.35 12.95
N THR A 128 23.02 8.51 14.22
CA THR A 128 22.71 9.70 15.00
C THR A 128 22.99 10.91 14.11
N PRO A 129 22.06 11.88 13.96
CA PRO A 129 22.38 13.11 13.28
C PRO A 129 23.67 13.60 13.92
N ALA A 130 24.73 13.74 13.12
CA ALA A 130 26.02 14.21 13.59
C ALA A 130 25.78 15.62 14.15
N GLY A 131 25.42 15.67 15.43
CA GLY A 131 25.23 16.89 16.18
C GLY A 131 26.57 17.58 16.10
N ILE A 132 26.60 18.65 15.33
CA ILE A 132 27.70 19.60 15.27
C ILE A 132 27.94 20.00 16.73
N LEU A 133 28.94 19.36 17.36
CA LEU A 133 29.53 19.81 18.59
C LEU A 133 30.22 21.12 18.22
N HIS A 134 29.46 22.21 18.23
CA HIS A 134 30.00 23.55 18.24
C HIS A 134 30.67 23.72 19.60
N GLY A 135 31.91 23.23 19.70
CA GLY A 135 32.79 23.53 20.81
C GLY A 135 33.02 25.02 20.83
N THR A 136 32.41 25.70 21.79
CA THR A 136 32.85 27.00 22.26
C THR A 136 32.76 26.97 23.78
N ILE A 137 33.92 26.76 24.41
CA ILE A 137 34.31 27.40 25.67
C ILE A 137 35.56 28.20 25.34
#